data_AF-A0A950IF78-F1
#
_entry.id   AF-A0A950IF78-F1
#
_cell.length_a   1.000
_cell.length_b   1.000
_cell.length_c   1.000
_cell.angle_alpha   90.00
_cell.angle_beta   90.00
_cell.angle_gamma   90.00
#
_symmetry.space_group_name_H-M   'P 1'
#
loop_
_entity.id
_entity.type
_entity.pdbx_description
1 polymer ?
#
loop_
_entity_poly.entity_id
_entity_poly.type
_entity_poly.pdbx_seq_one_letter_code
_entity_poly.pdbx_strand_id
1 'polypeptide(L)'
;MAEHSASVTVNAPVHQVYQLYTHFNDYPKFMTFVKEVTYLDDQRSHWVVDVVGRHEWEAVNEGWLADRRIGWRSIDGLENSGEATFLPDGADRTQITVTVRYAPPAGLFGEIGEALGAGSQFERRLQHDLEHFATMVDQAPPGALDPTSSSYLFHGDSAAARGATTSAQDESMGMPSGDPMESTTSTTAAQVPRVPGTSANRGDDVV
;
A
#
# COMPACT_ATOMS: atom_id res chain seq x y z
N MET A 1 -13.15 -13.27 -21.83
CA MET A 1 -12.45 -12.87 -20.59
C MET A 1 -12.77 -13.89 -19.53
N ALA A 2 -11.74 -14.41 -18.86
CA ALA A 2 -11.91 -15.21 -17.66
C ALA A 2 -12.21 -14.29 -16.47
N GLU A 3 -13.05 -14.73 -15.56
CA GLU A 3 -13.38 -14.01 -14.31
C GLU A 3 -13.00 -14.90 -13.12
N HIS A 4 -12.35 -14.30 -12.14
CA HIS A 4 -11.99 -14.94 -10.88
C HIS A 4 -12.29 -14.00 -9.72
N SER A 5 -12.71 -14.57 -8.60
CA SER A 5 -13.01 -13.81 -7.41
C SER A 5 -12.51 -14.53 -6.16
N ALA A 6 -12.05 -13.77 -5.18
CA ALA A 6 -11.70 -14.27 -3.86
C ALA A 6 -12.20 -13.31 -2.79
N SER A 7 -12.40 -13.83 -1.58
CA SER A 7 -12.89 -13.03 -0.46
C SER A 7 -12.18 -13.38 0.83
N VAL A 8 -11.96 -12.38 1.67
CA VAL A 8 -11.39 -12.55 3.00
C VAL A 8 -12.09 -11.63 3.99
N THR A 9 -12.11 -12.05 5.26
CA THR A 9 -12.56 -11.22 6.37
C THR A 9 -11.35 -10.71 7.13
N VAL A 10 -11.31 -9.40 7.39
CA VAL A 10 -10.23 -8.69 8.08
C VAL A 10 -10.76 -8.13 9.39
N ASN A 11 -10.04 -8.32 10.50
CA ASN A 11 -10.49 -7.85 11.82
C ASN A 11 -10.08 -6.39 12.07
N ALA A 12 -10.57 -5.50 11.22
CA ALA A 12 -10.44 -4.05 11.40
C ALA A 12 -11.66 -3.30 10.83
N PRO A 13 -11.94 -2.08 11.31
CA PRO A 13 -12.99 -1.22 10.77
C PRO A 13 -12.79 -0.94 9.27
N VAL A 14 -13.89 -0.85 8.52
CA VAL A 14 -13.87 -0.70 7.06
C VAL A 14 -13.02 0.46 6.58
N HIS A 15 -13.04 1.57 7.31
CA HIS A 15 -12.30 2.77 6.95
C HIS A 15 -10.78 2.53 6.97
N GLN A 16 -10.27 1.88 8.01
CA GLN A 16 -8.84 1.57 8.14
C GLN A 16 -8.42 0.54 7.09
N VAL A 17 -9.26 -0.47 6.85
CA VAL A 17 -9.03 -1.48 5.82
C VAL A 17 -8.98 -0.83 4.43
N TYR A 18 -9.95 0.03 4.11
CA TYR A 18 -10.03 0.75 2.84
C TYR A 18 -8.80 1.63 2.63
N GLN A 19 -8.44 2.45 3.63
CA GLN A 19 -7.24 3.29 3.58
C GLN A 19 -6.00 2.47 3.27
N LEU A 20 -5.74 1.43 4.05
CA LEU A 20 -4.59 0.54 3.85
C LEU A 20 -4.59 -0.09 2.45
N TYR A 21 -5.73 -0.56 1.98
CA TYR A 21 -5.89 -1.24 0.70
C TYR A 21 -5.80 -0.29 -0.51
N THR A 22 -6.00 1.02 -0.35
CA THR A 22 -5.83 2.00 -1.45
C THR A 22 -4.37 2.40 -1.71
N HIS A 23 -3.44 1.95 -0.86
CA HIS A 23 -2.00 2.14 -1.08
C HIS A 23 -1.43 1.11 -2.06
N PHE A 24 -1.74 1.27 -3.34
CA PHE A 24 -1.32 0.31 -4.38
C PHE A 24 0.19 0.06 -4.43
N ASN A 25 0.99 1.08 -4.14
CA ASN A 25 2.45 0.97 -4.10
C ASN A 25 2.96 0.00 -3.03
N ASP A 26 2.13 -0.34 -2.03
CA ASP A 26 2.43 -1.31 -0.99
C ASP A 26 1.90 -2.72 -1.30
N TYR A 27 1.22 -2.92 -2.43
CA TYR A 27 0.67 -4.24 -2.84
C TYR A 27 1.73 -5.34 -2.90
N PRO A 28 2.96 -5.11 -3.40
CA PRO A 28 4.00 -6.14 -3.40
C PRO A 28 4.33 -6.72 -2.02
N LYS A 29 3.96 -6.03 -0.92
CA LYS A 29 4.18 -6.50 0.46
C LYS A 29 3.22 -7.64 0.86
N PHE A 30 2.02 -7.68 0.29
CA PHE A 30 1.01 -8.68 0.67
C PHE A 30 0.48 -9.50 -0.52
N MET A 31 0.52 -8.96 -1.75
CA MET A 31 0.20 -9.67 -2.99
C MET A 31 1.48 -10.17 -3.67
N THR A 32 1.78 -11.46 -3.50
CA THR A 32 3.02 -12.07 -3.98
C THR A 32 3.20 -12.07 -5.51
N PHE A 33 2.09 -12.00 -6.25
CA PHE A 33 2.14 -11.91 -7.71
C PHE A 33 2.37 -10.48 -8.21
N VAL A 34 2.10 -9.46 -7.41
CA VAL A 34 2.35 -8.06 -7.78
C VAL A 34 3.82 -7.73 -7.51
N LYS A 35 4.51 -7.22 -8.52
CA LYS A 35 5.92 -6.82 -8.41
C LYS A 35 6.07 -5.33 -8.19
N GLU A 36 5.23 -4.55 -8.87
CA GLU A 36 5.24 -3.12 -8.77
C GLU A 36 3.85 -2.58 -9.12
N VAL A 37 3.40 -1.58 -8.38
CA VAL A 37 2.33 -0.69 -8.83
C VAL A 37 2.82 0.72 -8.61
N THR A 38 2.68 1.55 -9.63
CA THR A 38 3.13 2.94 -9.61
C THR A 38 2.01 3.80 -10.17
N TYR A 39 1.57 4.81 -9.43
CA TYR A 39 0.63 5.79 -9.97
C TYR A 39 1.32 6.64 -11.04
N LEU A 40 0.66 6.80 -12.17
CA LEU A 40 1.09 7.70 -13.24
C LEU A 40 0.52 9.10 -13.04
N ASP A 41 -0.69 9.18 -12.50
CA ASP A 41 -1.38 10.40 -12.06
C ASP A 41 -2.56 10.04 -11.12
N ASP A 42 -3.44 11.00 -10.83
CA ASP A 42 -4.59 10.82 -9.94
C ASP A 42 -5.60 9.74 -10.39
N GLN A 43 -5.60 9.36 -11.68
CA GLN A 43 -6.57 8.44 -12.26
C GLN A 43 -5.93 7.24 -12.95
N ARG A 44 -4.60 7.21 -13.10
CA ARG A 44 -3.90 6.15 -13.82
C ARG A 44 -2.82 5.49 -12.97
N SER A 45 -2.67 4.19 -13.17
CA SER A 45 -1.66 3.37 -12.52
C SER A 45 -0.98 2.44 -13.53
N HIS A 46 0.32 2.24 -13.36
CA HIS A 46 1.11 1.24 -14.06
C HIS A 46 1.33 0.04 -13.14
N TRP A 47 1.07 -1.15 -13.65
CA TRP A 47 1.14 -2.40 -12.91
C TRP A 47 2.15 -3.34 -13.55
N VAL A 48 2.94 -4.00 -12.71
CA VAL A 48 3.82 -5.09 -13.10
C VAL A 48 3.51 -6.29 -12.21
N VAL A 49 3.16 -7.42 -12.83
CA VAL A 49 2.90 -8.68 -12.12
C VAL A 49 3.71 -9.82 -12.71
N ASP A 50 3.87 -10.87 -11.91
CA ASP A 50 4.48 -12.14 -12.33
C ASP A 50 3.50 -13.28 -12.02
N VAL A 51 2.76 -13.69 -13.05
CA VAL A 51 1.81 -14.79 -13.02
C VAL A 51 2.03 -15.61 -14.28
N VAL A 52 2.79 -16.70 -14.17
CA VAL A 52 3.17 -17.53 -15.33
C VAL A 52 3.97 -16.71 -16.37
N GLY A 53 4.79 -15.78 -15.89
CA GLY A 53 5.51 -14.81 -16.71
C GLY A 53 5.25 -13.39 -16.26
N ARG A 54 6.14 -12.49 -16.69
CA ARG A 54 6.02 -11.06 -16.41
C ARG A 54 4.97 -10.44 -17.33
N HIS A 55 4.02 -9.74 -16.74
CA HIS A 55 3.01 -8.97 -17.44
C HIS A 55 2.98 -7.55 -16.89
N GLU A 56 2.71 -6.59 -17.76
CA GLU A 56 2.58 -5.18 -17.40
C GLU A 56 1.40 -4.54 -18.14
N TRP A 57 0.77 -3.56 -17.50
CA TRP A 57 -0.32 -2.80 -18.08
C TRP A 57 -0.45 -1.43 -17.44
N GLU A 58 -1.06 -0.50 -18.17
CA GLU A 58 -1.57 0.75 -17.60
C GLU A 58 -3.07 0.61 -17.38
N ALA A 59 -3.58 1.09 -16.25
CA ALA A 59 -4.99 1.07 -15.90
C ALA A 59 -5.50 2.45 -15.53
N VAL A 60 -6.79 2.69 -15.83
CA VAL A 60 -7.57 3.78 -15.23
C VAL A 60 -8.23 3.25 -13.97
N ASN A 61 -8.08 3.99 -12.89
CA ASN A 61 -8.73 3.78 -11.61
C ASN A 61 -10.18 4.31 -11.71
N GLU A 62 -11.18 3.45 -11.65
CA GLU A 62 -12.59 3.80 -11.86
C GLU A 62 -13.51 3.23 -10.78
N GLY A 63 -14.64 3.90 -10.51
CA GLY A 63 -15.61 3.40 -9.53
C GLY A 63 -15.15 3.44 -8.07
N TRP A 64 -14.25 4.36 -7.73
CA TRP A 64 -13.77 4.58 -6.38
C TRP A 64 -14.86 5.22 -5.52
N LEU A 65 -15.31 4.47 -4.52
CA LEU A 65 -16.29 4.87 -3.54
C LEU A 65 -15.68 4.59 -2.17
N ALA A 66 -15.40 5.66 -1.42
CA ALA A 66 -14.81 5.59 -0.09
C ALA A 66 -15.50 4.53 0.77
N ASP A 67 -14.69 3.69 1.43
CA ASP A 67 -15.07 2.60 2.32
C ASP A 67 -15.99 1.53 1.68
N ARG A 68 -16.10 1.50 0.34
CA ARG A 68 -17.02 0.59 -0.36
C ARG A 68 -16.43 -0.12 -1.55
N ARG A 69 -15.70 0.59 -2.40
CA ARG A 69 -15.24 0.03 -3.67
C ARG A 69 -14.05 0.78 -4.22
N ILE A 70 -13.16 0.03 -4.85
CA ILE A 70 -12.21 0.54 -5.84
C ILE A 70 -12.30 -0.35 -7.08
N GLY A 71 -12.12 0.24 -8.25
CA GLY A 71 -12.11 -0.48 -9.51
C GLY A 71 -10.98 0.00 -10.40
N TRP A 72 -10.65 -0.82 -11.38
CA TRP A 72 -9.67 -0.51 -12.40
C TRP A 72 -10.04 -1.15 -13.73
N ARG A 73 -9.52 -0.57 -14.80
CA ARG A 73 -9.60 -1.10 -16.16
C ARG A 73 -8.36 -0.75 -16.96
N SER A 74 -7.74 -1.76 -17.57
CA SER A 74 -6.57 -1.57 -18.44
C SER A 74 -6.90 -0.67 -19.63
N ILE A 75 -5.95 0.19 -19.99
CA ILE A 75 -5.99 1.03 -21.18
C ILE A 75 -4.83 0.74 -22.14
N ASP A 76 -3.78 0.07 -21.67
CA ASP A 76 -2.65 -0.42 -22.46
C ASP A 76 -2.06 -1.69 -21.84
N GLY A 77 -1.39 -2.53 -22.63
CA GLY A 77 -0.78 -3.79 -22.19
C GLY A 77 -1.78 -4.96 -22.04
N LEU A 78 -1.67 -5.72 -20.94
CA LEU A 78 -2.54 -6.87 -20.69
C LEU A 78 -3.99 -6.44 -20.46
N GLU A 79 -4.92 -6.88 -21.31
CA GLU A 79 -6.35 -6.57 -21.16
C GLU A 79 -6.93 -7.20 -19.88
N ASN A 80 -7.26 -6.33 -18.92
CA ASN A 80 -7.86 -6.72 -17.65
C ASN A 80 -8.73 -5.60 -17.03
N SER A 81 -9.63 -5.99 -16.16
CA SER A 81 -10.41 -5.09 -15.31
C SER A 81 -10.71 -5.78 -14.00
N GLY A 82 -11.08 -5.02 -12.99
CA GLY A 82 -11.45 -5.61 -11.73
C GLY A 82 -11.94 -4.60 -10.72
N GLU A 83 -12.28 -5.13 -9.56
CA GLU A 83 -12.71 -4.33 -8.42
C GLU A 83 -12.39 -5.04 -7.11
N ALA A 84 -12.16 -4.23 -6.09
CA ALA A 84 -12.20 -4.67 -4.70
C ALA A 84 -13.38 -3.96 -4.02
N THR A 85 -14.27 -4.73 -3.41
CA THR A 85 -15.40 -4.22 -2.63
C THR A 85 -15.17 -4.47 -1.15
N PHE A 86 -15.62 -3.53 -0.32
CA PHE A 86 -15.48 -3.56 1.12
C PHE A 86 -16.87 -3.52 1.74
N LEU A 87 -17.18 -4.54 2.55
CA LEU A 87 -18.45 -4.66 3.24
C LEU A 87 -18.19 -4.72 4.76
N PRO A 88 -18.70 -3.76 5.55
CA PRO A 88 -18.64 -3.83 7.00
C PRO A 88 -19.41 -5.04 7.52
N ASP A 89 -18.80 -5.80 8.42
CA ASP A 89 -19.40 -6.98 9.08
C ASP A 89 -19.26 -6.86 10.60
N GLY A 90 -19.73 -5.73 11.13
CA GLY A 90 -19.56 -5.30 12.52
C GLY A 90 -18.75 -4.00 12.63
N ALA A 91 -18.41 -3.61 13.85
CA ALA A 91 -17.63 -2.39 14.10
C ALA A 91 -16.15 -2.56 13.71
N ASP A 92 -15.59 -3.74 14.01
CA ASP A 92 -14.15 -4.02 13.90
C ASP A 92 -13.87 -5.16 12.92
N ARG A 93 -14.72 -5.32 11.89
CA ARG A 93 -14.59 -6.40 10.92
C ARG A 93 -15.11 -5.99 9.56
N THR A 94 -14.35 -6.36 8.53
CA THR A 94 -14.62 -5.99 7.14
C THR A 94 -14.42 -7.19 6.23
N GLN A 95 -15.40 -7.46 5.37
CA GLN A 95 -15.23 -8.41 4.28
C GLN A 95 -14.72 -7.68 3.04
N ILE A 96 -13.61 -8.17 2.50
CA ILE A 96 -13.06 -7.73 1.22
C ILE A 96 -13.37 -8.81 0.19
N THR A 97 -13.92 -8.39 -0.95
CA THR A 97 -14.09 -9.26 -2.11
C THR A 97 -13.38 -8.63 -3.30
N VAL A 98 -12.48 -9.37 -3.93
CA VAL A 98 -11.77 -8.94 -5.13
C VAL A 98 -12.25 -9.75 -6.30
N THR A 99 -12.63 -9.07 -7.39
CA THR A 99 -12.98 -9.69 -8.66
C THR A 99 -12.05 -9.19 -9.75
N VAL A 100 -11.44 -10.12 -10.49
CA VAL A 100 -10.52 -9.83 -11.59
C VAL A 100 -11.03 -10.49 -12.85
N ARG A 101 -11.05 -9.73 -13.94
CA ARG A 101 -11.43 -10.15 -15.28
C ARG A 101 -10.26 -9.90 -16.20
N TYR A 102 -9.80 -10.89 -16.95
CA TYR A 102 -8.70 -10.71 -17.88
C TYR A 102 -8.86 -11.56 -19.15
N ALA A 103 -8.16 -11.15 -20.21
CA ALA A 103 -7.97 -11.97 -21.40
C ALA A 103 -6.72 -12.84 -21.22
N PRO A 104 -6.84 -14.17 -21.07
CA PRO A 104 -5.68 -15.04 -20.93
C PRO A 104 -4.79 -14.94 -22.19
N PRO A 105 -3.46 -14.81 -22.06
CA PRO A 105 -2.58 -14.73 -23.22
C PRO A 105 -2.69 -15.98 -24.11
N ALA A 106 -2.83 -15.76 -25.42
CA ALA A 106 -2.95 -16.84 -26.39
C ALA A 106 -1.74 -17.78 -26.31
N GLY A 107 -1.98 -19.08 -26.16
CA GLY A 107 -0.93 -20.12 -26.14
C GLY A 107 -0.39 -20.51 -24.77
N LEU A 108 -0.63 -19.74 -23.70
CA LEU A 108 -0.38 -20.19 -22.31
C LEU A 108 -1.53 -21.09 -21.80
N PHE A 109 -2.72 -20.84 -22.32
CA PHE A 109 -3.95 -21.53 -21.97
C PHE A 109 -4.68 -21.94 -23.25
N GLY A 110 -4.21 -22.99 -23.94
CA GLY A 110 -5.01 -23.60 -25.01
C GLY A 110 -6.36 -24.10 -24.48
N GLU A 111 -7.28 -24.49 -25.37
CA GLU A 111 -8.64 -25.00 -25.06
C GLU A 111 -8.72 -26.09 -23.96
N ILE A 112 -7.60 -26.75 -23.65
CA ILE A 112 -7.47 -27.81 -22.64
C ILE A 112 -6.99 -27.27 -21.27
N GLY A 113 -6.35 -26.10 -21.23
CA GLY A 113 -5.73 -25.50 -20.03
C GLY A 113 -6.66 -24.65 -19.16
N GLU A 114 -7.66 -23.98 -19.75
CA GLU A 114 -8.71 -23.27 -19.01
C GLU A 114 -9.59 -24.25 -18.21
N ALA A 115 -9.81 -25.47 -18.71
CA ALA A 115 -10.70 -26.45 -18.10
C ALA A 115 -10.09 -27.26 -16.93
N LEU A 116 -8.76 -27.27 -16.75
CA LEU A 116 -8.11 -28.28 -15.88
C LEU A 116 -7.16 -27.74 -14.79
N GLY A 117 -6.85 -26.44 -14.70
CA GLY A 117 -6.03 -25.99 -13.57
C GLY A 117 -5.63 -24.52 -13.50
N ALA A 118 -5.53 -23.82 -14.62
CA ALA A 118 -5.04 -22.45 -14.66
C ALA A 118 -5.90 -21.46 -13.85
N GLY A 119 -7.22 -21.49 -14.07
CA GLY A 119 -8.15 -20.65 -13.32
C GLY A 119 -8.10 -20.93 -11.81
N SER A 120 -8.00 -22.20 -11.43
CA SER A 120 -7.87 -22.59 -10.02
C SER A 120 -6.53 -22.16 -9.39
N GLN A 121 -5.46 -22.02 -10.16
CA GLN A 121 -4.17 -21.55 -9.65
C GLN A 121 -4.20 -20.05 -9.38
N PHE A 122 -4.74 -19.25 -10.30
CA PHE A 122 -4.86 -17.81 -10.09
C PHE A 122 -5.79 -17.49 -8.91
N GLU A 123 -6.96 -18.13 -8.86
CA GLU A 123 -7.90 -17.93 -7.76
C GLU A 123 -7.32 -18.34 -6.41
N ARG A 124 -6.60 -19.47 -6.33
CA ARG A 124 -5.86 -19.87 -5.12
C ARG A 124 -4.78 -18.86 -4.73
N ARG A 125 -4.05 -18.31 -5.70
CA ARG A 125 -3.02 -17.29 -5.46
C ARG A 125 -3.64 -16.00 -4.92
N LEU A 126 -4.74 -15.56 -5.54
CA LEU A 126 -5.50 -14.39 -5.12
C LEU A 126 -6.05 -14.59 -3.70
N GLN A 127 -6.64 -15.74 -3.41
CA GLN A 127 -7.12 -16.10 -2.08
C GLN A 127 -5.99 -16.08 -1.04
N HIS A 128 -4.85 -16.71 -1.33
CA HIS A 128 -3.69 -16.72 -0.44
C HIS A 128 -3.15 -15.31 -0.15
N ASP A 129 -3.07 -14.45 -1.16
CA ASP A 129 -2.60 -13.08 -1.00
C ASP A 129 -3.58 -12.22 -0.18
N LEU A 130 -4.89 -12.45 -0.31
CA LEU A 130 -5.90 -11.82 0.54
C LEU A 130 -5.84 -12.32 2.00
N GLU A 131 -5.61 -13.61 2.21
CA GLU A 131 -5.38 -14.19 3.55
C GLU A 131 -4.12 -13.63 4.20
N HIS A 132 -3.06 -13.43 3.41
CA HIS A 132 -1.84 -12.79 3.87
C HIS A 132 -2.08 -11.33 4.27
N PHE A 133 -2.87 -10.57 3.50
CA PHE A 133 -3.30 -9.23 3.89
C PHE A 133 -4.06 -9.22 5.23
N ALA A 134 -5.05 -10.11 5.38
CA ALA A 134 -5.80 -10.23 6.64
C ALA A 134 -4.88 -10.56 7.82
N THR A 135 -3.95 -11.50 7.64
CA THR A 135 -2.97 -11.89 8.66
C THR A 135 -2.06 -10.72 9.06
N MET A 136 -1.60 -9.93 8.08
CA MET A 136 -0.78 -8.75 8.32
C MET A 136 -1.53 -7.69 9.15
N VAL A 137 -2.83 -7.48 8.87
CA VAL A 137 -3.67 -6.58 9.63
C VAL A 137 -3.92 -7.10 11.05
N ASP A 138 -4.21 -8.39 11.20
CA ASP A 138 -4.46 -9.03 12.49
C ASP A 138 -3.22 -9.01 13.43
N GLN A 139 -2.02 -9.05 12.85
CA GLN A 139 -0.75 -9.00 13.59
C GLN A 139 -0.24 -7.57 13.83
N ALA A 140 -0.91 -6.57 13.26
CA ALA A 140 -0.51 -5.18 13.37
C ALA A 140 -0.65 -4.69 14.83
N PRO A 141 0.35 -4.01 15.41
CA PRO A 141 0.21 -3.43 16.74
C PRO A 141 -0.87 -2.32 16.73
N PRO A 142 -1.47 -1.99 17.89
CA PRO A 142 -2.44 -0.92 17.98
C PRO A 142 -1.95 0.39 17.34
N GLY A 143 -2.79 1.02 16.52
CA GLY A 143 -2.47 2.24 15.79
C GLY A 143 -1.62 2.03 14.53
N ALA A 144 -1.20 0.81 14.20
CA ALA A 144 -0.43 0.56 12.98
C ALA A 144 -1.26 0.61 11.69
N LEU A 145 -2.58 0.70 11.78
CA LEU A 145 -3.44 0.90 10.60
C LEU A 145 -3.71 2.38 10.32
N ASP A 146 -3.33 3.27 11.24
CA ASP A 146 -3.48 4.71 11.09
C ASP A 146 -2.30 5.27 10.27
N PRO A 147 -2.53 5.84 9.07
CA PRO A 147 -1.47 6.38 8.22
C PRO A 147 -0.71 7.55 8.87
N THR A 148 -1.30 8.20 9.86
CA THR A 148 -0.67 9.30 10.62
C THR A 148 0.16 8.81 11.81
N SER A 149 0.07 7.53 12.15
CA SER A 149 0.78 6.94 13.27
C SER A 149 2.24 6.67 12.94
N SER A 150 3.12 6.92 13.91
CA SER A 150 4.53 6.53 13.83
C SER A 150 4.75 5.01 13.77
N SER A 151 3.72 4.20 14.07
CA SER A 151 3.75 2.73 13.99
C SER A 151 3.05 2.19 12.74
N TYR A 152 2.67 3.04 11.79
CA TYR A 152 1.90 2.66 10.61
C TYR A 152 2.53 1.47 9.87
N LEU A 153 1.78 0.43 9.50
CA LEU A 153 2.29 -0.85 8.98
C LEU A 153 3.35 -0.72 7.87
N PHE A 154 3.31 0.36 7.09
CA PHE A 154 4.24 0.59 5.98
C PHE A 154 5.32 1.65 6.23
N HIS A 155 5.46 2.17 7.47
CA HIS A 155 6.47 3.18 7.85
C HIS A 155 7.91 2.74 7.52
N GLY A 156 8.65 3.60 6.79
CA GLY A 156 10.05 3.42 6.38
C GLY A 156 10.27 3.44 4.87
N ASP A 157 9.45 2.69 4.11
CA ASP A 157 9.59 2.53 2.66
C ASP A 157 8.28 2.75 1.88
N SER A 158 7.17 3.09 2.56
CA SER A 158 5.89 3.35 1.88
C SER A 158 5.98 4.53 0.91
N ALA A 159 5.09 4.53 -0.09
CA ALA A 159 4.98 5.69 -0.97
C ALA A 159 4.57 6.95 -0.21
N ALA A 160 3.75 6.83 0.82
CA ALA A 160 3.40 7.93 1.72
C ALA A 160 4.65 8.51 2.43
N ALA A 161 5.51 7.65 2.98
CA ALA A 161 6.77 8.08 3.62
C ALA A 161 7.75 8.71 2.62
N ARG A 162 7.65 8.37 1.33
CA ARG A 162 8.47 8.92 0.24
C ARG A 162 7.86 10.14 -0.46
N GLY A 163 6.69 10.61 -0.02
CA GLY A 163 5.99 11.74 -0.65
C GLY A 163 5.54 11.47 -2.08
N ALA A 164 5.26 10.21 -2.41
CA ALA A 164 4.88 9.74 -3.75
C ALA A 164 3.41 9.32 -3.83
N THR A 165 2.55 9.89 -2.99
CA THR A 165 1.09 9.67 -3.00
C THR A 165 0.39 10.64 -3.95
N THR A 166 -0.73 10.20 -4.50
CA THR A 166 -1.64 11.02 -5.31
C THR A 166 -2.65 11.77 -4.44
N SER A 167 -3.32 12.78 -5.00
CA SER A 167 -4.33 13.57 -4.26
C SER A 167 -5.43 12.68 -3.68
N ALA A 168 -5.87 11.67 -4.43
CA ALA A 168 -6.89 10.72 -3.99
C ALA A 168 -6.43 9.83 -2.82
N GLN A 169 -5.13 9.55 -2.73
CA GLN A 169 -4.55 8.81 -1.60
C GLN A 169 -4.41 9.70 -0.37
N ASP A 170 -4.01 10.96 -0.54
CA ASP A 170 -3.96 11.91 0.58
C ASP A 170 -5.36 12.14 1.17
N GLU A 171 -6.35 12.30 0.30
CA GLU A 171 -7.76 12.38 0.69
C GLU A 171 -8.24 11.10 1.39
N SER A 172 -7.87 9.92 0.88
CA SER A 172 -8.25 8.66 1.54
C SER A 172 -7.60 8.53 2.91
N MET A 173 -6.34 8.94 3.08
CA MET A 173 -5.60 8.93 4.34
C MET A 173 -6.08 10.00 5.35
N GLY A 174 -6.98 10.90 4.96
CA GLY A 174 -7.36 12.05 5.80
C GLY A 174 -6.22 13.03 6.03
N MET A 175 -5.19 12.99 5.18
CA MET A 175 -4.09 13.94 5.18
C MET A 175 -4.59 15.23 4.51
N PRO A 176 -4.47 16.40 5.15
CA PRO A 176 -4.78 17.65 4.46
C PRO A 176 -3.85 17.75 3.24
N SER A 177 -4.40 18.05 2.06
CA SER A 177 -3.62 18.36 0.86
C SER A 177 -2.65 19.49 1.22
N GLY A 178 -1.41 19.12 1.53
CA GLY A 178 -0.42 20.01 2.10
C GLY A 178 0.56 20.42 1.04
N ASP A 179 0.63 21.72 0.76
CA ASP A 179 1.83 22.37 0.25
C ASP A 179 3.10 21.74 0.85
N PRO A 180 4.19 21.60 0.07
CA PRO A 180 5.36 20.82 0.47
C PRO A 180 5.86 21.31 1.83
N MET A 181 5.84 20.41 2.83
CA MET A 181 6.44 20.62 4.13
C MET A 181 7.90 21.04 3.94
N GLU A 182 8.21 22.31 4.18
CA GLU A 182 9.60 22.75 4.33
C GLU A 182 10.21 21.97 5.50
N SER A 183 11.21 21.15 5.17
CA SER A 183 12.00 20.36 6.10
C SER A 183 12.70 21.26 7.13
N THR A 184 12.06 21.54 8.26
CA THR A 184 12.79 22.08 9.42
C THR A 184 13.58 20.96 10.08
N THR A 185 14.80 20.74 9.63
CA THR A 185 15.79 19.91 10.34
C THR A 185 16.15 20.59 11.66
N SER A 186 15.60 20.09 12.77
CA SER A 186 16.10 20.42 14.11
C SER A 186 17.40 19.66 14.36
N THR A 187 18.55 20.30 14.15
CA THR A 187 19.86 19.79 14.58
C THR A 187 19.95 19.90 16.11
N THR A 188 19.71 18.78 16.80
CA THR A 188 20.09 18.62 18.21
C THR A 188 21.60 18.51 18.31
N ALA A 189 22.26 19.60 18.73
CA ALA A 189 23.68 19.60 19.09
C ALA A 189 23.86 18.85 20.41
N ALA A 190 24.49 17.67 20.35
CA ALA A 190 24.88 16.90 21.52
C ALA A 190 26.01 17.62 22.29
N GLN A 191 25.75 17.85 23.56
CA GLN A 191 26.61 18.51 24.54
C GLN A 191 27.66 17.51 25.06
N VAL A 192 28.96 17.81 24.88
CA VAL A 192 30.07 17.02 25.44
C VAL A 192 30.49 17.62 26.79
N PRO A 193 30.61 16.85 27.89
CA PRO A 193 30.97 17.42 29.19
C PRO A 193 32.46 17.25 29.59
N ARG A 194 32.94 18.28 30.32
CA ARG A 194 34.02 18.37 31.34
C ARG A 194 35.49 18.40 30.92
N VAL A 195 36.21 19.43 31.40
CA VAL A 195 37.10 19.36 32.59
C VAL A 195 37.40 20.77 33.17
N PRO A 196 37.52 20.94 34.51
CA PRO A 196 37.90 22.21 35.12
C PRO A 196 39.43 22.34 35.22
N GLY A 197 39.98 23.37 34.57
CA GLY A 197 41.39 23.75 34.68
C GLY A 197 41.58 24.89 35.68
N THR A 198 42.20 24.57 36.81
CA THR A 198 42.76 25.50 37.79
C THR A 198 43.74 26.47 37.13
N SER A 199 43.60 27.77 37.34
CA SER A 199 44.76 28.67 37.30
C SER A 199 44.64 29.77 38.34
N ALA A 200 45.69 29.84 39.15
CA ALA A 200 45.93 30.80 40.20
C ALA A 200 46.18 32.19 39.60
N ASN A 201 45.74 33.24 40.30
CA ASN A 201 46.36 34.55 40.13
C ASN A 201 46.84 35.07 41.49
N ARG A 202 48.15 35.27 41.58
CA ARG A 202 48.89 35.83 42.70
C ARG A 202 49.69 37.02 42.14
N GLY A 203 49.58 38.17 42.80
CA GLY A 203 50.49 39.31 42.73
C GLY A 203 49.85 40.54 42.08
N ASP A 204 49.48 41.61 42.79
CA ASP A 204 50.36 42.69 43.36
C ASP A 204 51.23 43.35 42.25
N ASP A 205 51.35 44.67 42.09
CA ASP A 205 51.10 45.82 42.97
C ASP A 205 51.32 47.16 42.20
N VAL A 206 50.98 48.26 42.87
CA VAL A 206 51.45 49.67 42.79
C VAL A 206 50.91 50.68 41.76
N VAL A 207 50.32 51.72 42.37
CA VAL A 207 50.34 53.18 42.13
C VAL A 207 51.43 53.74 41.20
#